data_AF-A0A4S4M0I2-F1
#
_entry.id   AF-A0A4S4M0I2-F1
#
_cell.length_a   1.000
_cell.length_b   1.000
_cell.length_c   1.000
_cell.angle_alpha   90.00
_cell.angle_beta   90.00
_cell.angle_gamma   90.00
#
_symmetry.space_group_name_H-M   'P 1'
#
loop_
_entity.id
_entity.type
_entity.pdbx_description
1 polymer ?
#
loop_
_entity_poly.entity_id
_entity_poly.type
_entity_poly.pdbx_seq_one_letter_code
_entity_poly.pdbx_strand_id
1 'polypeptide(L)'
;MPPQPAQAVYPIPWFRETFTSRARAEELLRPELENGTITQHDFDAAATFYPSHKSRYMPVLFGMLGATSVLAYGQFFRRPPMSITRMSSSGAIASVIGVLYGQVRIAEAHRDFVGSLDNRSGFFRALENVNIRTGGQRPLGLPIAHSTIGMKRSMTVAKRLPPPPPPPASLLYTDAVSPAEGIFLAAPKPAQSPVDPSRTGRWGEIRAVNARNGPRSTWDELRQNQERSRLPVAPQSADDAGSRSPTSDMDDRAAEQAKFDALLEAERRKADKPSSSPWSR
;
A
#
# COMPACT_ATOMS: atom_id res chain seq x y z
N MET A 1 17.96 35.12 -7.15
CA MET A 1 18.06 34.12 -6.05
C MET A 1 17.38 32.85 -6.51
N PRO A 2 18.05 31.68 -6.47
CA PRO A 2 17.39 30.42 -6.76
C PRO A 2 16.33 30.12 -5.69
N PRO A 3 15.15 29.57 -6.08
CA PRO A 3 14.15 29.15 -5.09
C PRO A 3 14.77 28.07 -4.19
N GLN A 4 14.68 28.25 -2.88
CA GLN A 4 15.10 27.21 -1.94
C GLN A 4 14.26 25.96 -2.19
N PRO A 5 14.87 24.77 -2.27
CA PRO A 5 14.11 23.54 -2.38
C PRO A 5 13.17 23.44 -1.18
N ALA A 6 11.88 23.22 -1.45
CA ALA A 6 10.91 22.99 -0.39
C ALA A 6 11.41 21.83 0.47
N GLN A 7 11.62 22.07 1.76
CA GLN A 7 12.08 21.04 2.68
C GLN A 7 10.99 19.98 2.76
N ALA A 8 11.31 18.75 2.34
CA ALA A 8 10.40 17.64 2.43
C ALA A 8 10.20 17.29 3.91
N VAL A 9 9.05 17.67 4.47
CA VAL A 9 8.72 17.39 5.86
C VAL A 9 8.11 16.00 5.93
N TYR A 10 8.75 15.08 6.65
CA TYR A 10 8.25 13.73 6.85
C TYR A 10 7.11 13.75 7.90
N PRO A 11 5.84 13.46 7.54
CA PRO A 11 4.71 13.67 8.44
C PRO A 11 4.51 12.52 9.44
N ILE A 12 5.42 12.42 10.42
CA ILE A 12 5.38 11.39 11.50
C ILE A 12 3.99 11.27 12.18
N PRO A 13 3.27 12.37 12.51
CA PRO A 13 1.96 12.27 13.16
C PRO A 13 0.94 11.49 12.32
N TRP A 14 0.88 11.78 11.02
CA TRP A 14 -0.05 11.11 10.09
C TRP A 14 0.17 9.61 10.02
N PHE A 15 1.45 9.16 9.97
CA PHE A 15 1.78 7.74 9.96
C PHE A 15 1.24 7.01 11.20
N ARG A 16 1.34 7.63 12.37
CA ARG A 16 0.90 7.03 13.64
C ARG A 16 -0.60 6.87 13.75
N GLU A 17 -1.35 7.75 13.11
CA GLU A 17 -2.81 7.77 13.06
C GLU A 17 -3.34 6.83 11.98
N THR A 18 -2.64 6.74 10.85
CA THR A 18 -3.07 5.93 9.70
C THR A 18 -2.71 4.46 9.89
N PHE A 19 -1.52 4.16 10.38
CA PHE A 19 -0.97 2.81 10.51
C PHE A 19 -1.01 2.33 11.96
N THR A 20 -2.21 2.20 12.50
CA THR A 20 -2.41 1.85 13.93
C THR A 20 -2.09 0.40 14.26
N SER A 21 -2.21 -0.50 13.29
CA SER A 21 -1.99 -1.94 13.46
C SER A 21 -1.40 -2.56 12.19
N ARG A 22 -0.84 -3.76 12.32
CA ARG A 22 -0.24 -4.49 11.19
C ARG A 22 -1.29 -4.78 10.12
N ALA A 23 -2.43 -5.31 10.53
CA ALA A 23 -3.55 -5.59 9.63
C ALA A 23 -3.98 -4.33 8.88
N ARG A 24 -4.02 -3.17 9.55
CA ARG A 24 -4.38 -1.90 8.91
C ARG A 24 -3.32 -1.46 7.90
N ALA A 25 -2.04 -1.63 8.20
CA ALA A 25 -0.96 -1.33 7.28
C ALA A 25 -0.99 -2.22 6.03
N GLU A 26 -1.19 -3.51 6.23
CA GLU A 26 -1.35 -4.46 5.12
C GLU A 26 -2.58 -4.12 4.28
N GLU A 27 -3.72 -3.84 4.90
CA GLU A 27 -4.97 -3.45 4.19
C GLU A 27 -4.77 -2.20 3.32
N LEU A 28 -4.09 -1.17 3.85
CA LEU A 28 -3.89 0.09 3.12
C LEU A 28 -2.83 -0.02 2.03
N LEU A 29 -1.76 -0.80 2.24
CA LEU A 29 -0.65 -0.92 1.30
C LEU A 29 -0.84 -2.03 0.26
N ARG A 30 -1.67 -3.04 0.52
CA ARG A 30 -1.87 -4.19 -0.36
C ARG A 30 -2.31 -3.81 -1.79
N PRO A 31 -3.22 -2.84 -1.99
CA PRO A 31 -3.56 -2.38 -3.33
C PRO A 31 -2.36 -1.78 -4.09
N GLU A 32 -1.41 -1.16 -3.38
CA GLU A 32 -0.21 -0.57 -3.99
C GLU A 32 0.84 -1.63 -4.35
N LEU A 33 0.87 -2.73 -3.60
CA LEU A 33 1.65 -3.92 -3.94
C LEU A 33 1.08 -4.61 -5.19
N GLU A 34 -0.24 -4.80 -5.25
CA GLU A 34 -0.93 -5.41 -6.40
C GLU A 34 -0.77 -4.57 -7.68
N ASN A 35 -0.72 -3.25 -7.54
CA ASN A 35 -0.45 -2.32 -8.64
C ASN A 35 1.04 -2.30 -9.07
N GLY A 36 1.93 -2.98 -8.34
CA GLY A 36 3.38 -2.92 -8.58
C GLY A 36 4.01 -1.56 -8.25
N THR A 37 3.32 -0.69 -7.51
CA THR A 37 3.86 0.59 -7.06
C THR A 37 4.99 0.38 -6.04
N ILE A 38 4.84 -0.62 -5.17
CA ILE A 38 5.82 -1.02 -4.15
C ILE A 38 6.25 -2.47 -4.35
N THR A 39 7.46 -2.79 -3.93
CA THR A 39 7.96 -4.17 -3.94
C THR A 39 7.37 -4.96 -2.77
N GLN A 40 7.40 -6.29 -2.87
CA GLN A 40 7.00 -7.18 -1.76
C GLN A 40 7.84 -6.92 -0.51
N HIS A 41 9.16 -6.72 -0.68
CA HIS A 41 10.08 -6.41 0.41
C HIS A 41 9.68 -5.11 1.14
N ASP A 42 9.40 -4.04 0.39
CA ASP A 42 9.01 -2.75 0.97
C ASP A 42 7.66 -2.84 1.70
N PHE A 43 6.72 -3.63 1.16
CA PHE A 43 5.44 -3.91 1.79
C PHE A 43 5.62 -4.61 3.15
N ASP A 44 6.41 -5.70 3.19
CA ASP A 44 6.63 -6.48 4.42
C ASP A 44 7.42 -5.67 5.47
N ALA A 45 8.40 -4.88 5.04
CA ALA A 45 9.14 -3.97 5.90
C ALA A 45 8.21 -2.92 6.52
N ALA A 46 7.35 -2.29 5.71
CA ALA A 46 6.40 -1.29 6.18
C ALA A 46 5.35 -1.87 7.13
N ALA A 47 4.79 -3.03 6.80
CA ALA A 47 3.80 -3.74 7.62
C ALA A 47 4.39 -4.14 8.98
N THR A 48 5.70 -4.38 9.06
CA THR A 48 6.39 -4.69 10.32
C THR A 48 6.77 -3.43 11.11
N PHE A 49 7.19 -2.36 10.41
CA PHE A 49 7.71 -1.14 11.03
C PHE A 49 6.63 -0.29 11.71
N TYR A 50 5.55 0.05 10.99
CA TYR A 50 4.56 1.00 11.50
C TYR A 50 3.75 0.57 12.73
N PRO A 51 3.28 -0.69 12.85
CA PRO A 51 2.53 -1.11 14.04
C PRO A 51 3.41 -1.30 15.27
N SER A 52 4.69 -0.94 15.21
CA SER A 52 5.60 -1.04 16.34
C SER A 52 5.16 -0.11 17.47
N HIS A 53 4.40 -0.69 18.42
CA HIS A 53 3.97 -0.04 19.67
C HIS A 53 5.14 0.66 20.39
N LYS A 54 6.36 0.14 20.23
CA LYS A 54 7.57 0.71 20.82
C LYS A 54 7.76 2.17 20.41
N SER A 55 7.60 2.51 19.13
CA SER A 55 7.86 3.87 18.64
C SER A 55 6.90 4.93 19.21
N ARG A 56 5.68 4.53 19.62
CA ARG A 56 4.65 5.43 20.14
C ARG A 56 4.97 5.91 21.55
N TYR A 57 5.48 5.02 22.40
CA TYR A 57 5.71 5.32 23.83
C TYR A 57 7.15 5.77 24.14
N MET A 58 8.09 5.68 23.20
CA MET A 58 9.50 6.04 23.43
C MET A 58 9.71 7.43 24.04
N PRO A 59 9.12 8.53 23.54
CA PRO A 59 9.33 9.85 24.13
C PRO A 59 8.87 9.93 25.59
N VAL A 60 7.71 9.33 25.87
CA VAL A 60 7.14 9.30 27.23
C VAL A 60 8.03 8.46 28.15
N LEU A 61 8.51 7.30 27.67
CA LEU A 61 9.40 6.42 28.42
C LEU A 61 10.73 7.12 28.74
N PHE A 62 11.38 7.76 27.77
CA PHE A 62 12.63 8.50 28.00
C PHE A 62 12.43 9.73 28.89
N GLY A 63 11.29 10.42 28.78
CA GLY A 63 10.94 11.50 29.71
C GLY A 63 10.80 11.01 31.16
N MET A 64 10.08 9.90 31.36
CA MET A 64 9.96 9.28 32.68
C MET A 64 11.31 8.81 33.22
N LEU A 65 12.13 8.15 32.40
CA LEU A 65 13.48 7.73 32.80
C LEU A 65 14.37 8.92 33.17
N GLY A 66 14.31 10.01 32.41
CA GLY A 66 15.00 11.25 32.73
C GLY A 66 14.60 11.80 34.10
N ALA A 67 13.30 11.96 34.35
CA ALA A 67 12.79 12.45 35.63
C ALA A 67 13.16 11.53 36.82
N THR A 68 12.94 10.21 36.68
CA THR A 68 13.22 9.26 37.76
C THR A 68 14.72 9.16 38.06
N SER A 69 15.59 9.27 37.05
CA SER A 69 17.04 9.28 37.25
C SER A 69 17.51 10.43 38.13
N VAL A 70 16.93 11.64 37.95
CA VAL A 70 17.25 12.82 38.78
C VAL A 70 16.76 12.64 40.21
N LEU A 71 15.55 12.09 40.39
CA LEU A 71 15.01 11.80 41.72
C LEU A 71 15.87 10.76 42.46
N ALA A 72 16.19 9.66 41.80
CA ALA A 72 17.04 8.61 42.35
C ALA A 72 18.44 9.13 42.71
N TYR A 73 19.07 9.90 41.81
CA TYR A 73 20.38 10.50 42.06
C TYR A 73 20.34 11.48 43.24
N GLY A 74 19.34 12.36 43.28
CA GLY A 74 19.20 13.35 44.33
C GLY A 74 18.92 12.78 45.71
N GLN A 75 18.21 11.65 45.78
CA GLN A 75 17.83 11.01 47.03
C GLN A 75 18.91 10.05 47.56
N PHE A 76 19.51 9.22 46.70
CA PHE A 76 20.40 8.13 47.15
C PHE A 76 21.88 8.47 47.09
N PHE A 77 22.32 9.30 46.14
CA PHE A 77 23.76 9.45 45.86
C PHE A 77 24.35 10.79 46.33
N ARG A 78 23.53 11.83 46.53
CA ARG A 78 24.02 13.15 46.91
C ARG A 78 23.89 13.41 48.42
N ARG A 79 24.98 13.83 49.05
CA ARG A 79 25.00 14.36 50.43
C ARG A 79 25.52 15.80 50.41
N PRO A 80 24.79 16.80 50.94
CA PRO A 80 23.45 16.74 51.54
C PRO A 80 22.32 16.50 50.49
N PRO A 81 21.15 15.98 50.90
CA PRO A 81 20.02 15.75 49.99
C PRO A 81 19.55 17.07 49.37
N MET A 82 19.15 17.03 48.10
CA MET A 82 18.61 18.21 47.44
C MET A 82 17.23 18.58 48.00
N SER A 83 16.90 19.87 48.02
CA SER A 83 15.54 20.31 48.36
C SER A 83 14.55 19.80 47.31
N ILE A 84 13.33 19.47 47.75
CA ILE A 84 12.25 18.95 46.88
C ILE A 84 12.00 19.87 45.68
N THR A 85 12.03 21.19 45.88
CA THR A 85 11.85 22.17 44.80
C THR A 85 12.94 22.06 43.73
N ARG A 86 14.21 21.88 44.13
CA ARG A 86 15.34 21.71 43.20
C ARG A 86 15.27 20.36 42.48
N MET A 87 14.83 19.31 43.17
CA MET A 87 14.61 18.00 42.56
C MET A 87 13.49 18.04 41.52
N SER A 88 12.37 18.68 41.85
CA SER A 88 11.23 18.82 40.94
C SER A 88 11.59 19.61 39.69
N SER A 89 12.25 20.77 39.83
CA SER A 89 12.66 21.58 38.68
C SER A 89 13.67 20.84 37.78
N SER A 90 14.67 20.18 38.39
CA SER A 90 15.67 19.40 37.64
C SER A 90 15.03 18.19 36.96
N GLY A 91 14.09 17.52 37.62
CA GLY A 91 13.35 16.39 37.07
C GLY A 91 12.47 16.78 35.89
N ALA A 92 11.80 17.94 35.96
CA ALA A 92 11.01 18.47 34.85
C ALA A 92 11.89 18.77 33.63
N ILE A 93 13.05 19.41 33.82
CA ILE A 93 14.01 19.69 32.74
C ILE A 93 14.52 18.37 32.13
N ALA A 94 14.93 17.42 32.97
CA ALA A 94 15.39 16.11 32.50
C ALA A 94 14.30 15.34 31.73
N SER A 95 13.03 15.47 32.15
CA SER A 95 11.89 14.88 31.43
C SER A 95 11.74 15.47 30.02
N VAL A 96 11.80 16.80 29.89
CA VAL A 96 11.73 17.47 28.58
C VAL A 96 12.89 17.02 27.68
N ILE A 97 14.11 16.96 28.21
CA ILE A 97 15.28 16.46 27.47
C ILE A 97 15.07 15.01 27.03
N GLY A 98 14.56 14.15 27.92
CA GLY A 98 14.23 12.76 27.60
C GLY A 98 13.20 12.63 26.49
N VAL A 99 12.14 13.46 26.52
CA VAL A 99 11.13 13.51 25.44
C VAL A 99 11.77 13.90 24.12
N LEU A 100 12.59 14.96 24.08
CA LEU A 100 13.29 15.40 22.88
C LEU A 100 14.21 14.31 22.33
N TYR A 101 14.97 13.65 23.20
CA TYR A 101 15.82 12.52 22.83
C TYR A 101 15.01 11.37 22.22
N GLY A 102 13.86 11.04 22.81
CA GLY A 102 12.94 10.05 22.26
C GLY A 102 12.45 10.41 20.86
N GLN A 103 12.15 11.69 20.60
CA GLN A 103 11.76 12.16 19.26
C GLN A 103 12.90 11.99 18.25
N VAL A 104 14.15 12.30 18.62
CA VAL A 104 15.32 12.09 17.76
C VAL A 104 15.46 10.61 17.41
N ARG A 105 15.32 9.70 18.37
CA ARG A 105 15.38 8.25 18.13
C ARG A 105 14.27 7.74 17.20
N ILE A 106 13.06 8.33 17.28
CA ILE A 106 11.99 8.03 16.32
C ILE A 106 12.35 8.49 14.93
N ALA A 107 12.91 9.69 14.79
CA ALA A 107 13.34 10.23 13.50
C ALA A 107 14.45 9.38 12.88
N GLU A 108 15.43 8.95 13.68
CA GLU A 108 16.47 8.00 13.28
C GLU A 108 15.87 6.67 12.81
N ALA A 109 14.95 6.08 13.57
CA ALA A 109 14.30 4.83 13.16
C ALA A 109 13.53 4.95 11.83
N HIS A 110 12.86 6.06 11.58
CA HIS A 110 12.21 6.31 10.29
C HIS A 110 13.23 6.53 9.17
N ARG A 111 14.33 7.23 9.45
CA ARG A 111 15.41 7.41 8.49
C ARG A 111 16.02 6.07 8.10
N ASP A 112 16.28 5.20 9.07
CA ASP A 112 16.85 3.88 8.85
C ASP A 112 15.89 2.99 8.06
N PHE A 113 14.59 3.01 8.41
CA PHE A 113 13.54 2.31 7.67
C PHE A 113 13.44 2.77 6.21
N VAL A 114 13.40 4.08 5.98
CA VAL A 114 13.42 4.66 4.62
C VAL A 114 14.74 4.30 3.90
N GLY A 115 15.83 4.19 4.66
CA GLY A 115 17.14 3.69 4.27
C GLY A 115 17.11 2.28 3.71
N SER A 116 16.32 1.39 4.32
CA SER A 116 16.23 -0.03 3.97
C SER A 116 15.26 -0.37 2.84
N LEU A 117 14.49 0.60 2.32
CA LEU A 117 13.55 0.34 1.22
C LEU A 117 14.28 0.16 -0.12
N ASP A 118 13.88 -0.83 -0.90
CA ASP A 118 14.40 -1.11 -2.24
C ASP A 118 13.94 -0.04 -3.23
N ASN A 119 12.64 0.32 -3.19
CA ASN A 119 12.04 1.32 -4.08
C ASN A 119 11.41 2.45 -3.27
N ARG A 120 12.28 3.28 -2.66
CA ARG A 120 11.87 4.44 -1.86
C ARG A 120 10.89 5.37 -2.58
N SER A 121 11.11 5.65 -3.87
CA SER A 121 10.22 6.51 -4.66
C SER A 121 8.83 5.89 -4.88
N GLY A 122 8.78 4.59 -5.18
CA GLY A 122 7.52 3.85 -5.31
C GLY A 122 6.76 3.83 -3.99
N PHE A 123 7.45 3.61 -2.88
CA PHE A 123 6.87 3.64 -1.55
C PHE A 123 6.24 4.99 -1.18
N PHE A 124 6.93 6.11 -1.43
CA PHE A 124 6.33 7.43 -1.16
C PHE A 124 5.12 7.72 -2.04
N ARG A 125 5.12 7.25 -3.30
CA ARG A 125 3.95 7.36 -4.18
C ARG A 125 2.77 6.54 -3.65
N ALA A 126 3.04 5.34 -3.16
CA ALA A 126 2.03 4.50 -2.52
C ALA A 126 1.43 5.17 -1.27
N LEU A 127 2.27 5.79 -0.43
CA LEU A 127 1.78 6.54 0.73
C LEU A 127 0.91 7.73 0.35
N GLU A 128 1.21 8.42 -0.75
CA GLU A 128 0.36 9.48 -1.28
C GLU A 128 -0.99 8.94 -1.77
N ASN A 129 -0.99 7.79 -2.48
CA ASN A 129 -2.22 7.13 -2.89
C ASN A 129 -3.07 6.70 -1.68
N VAL A 130 -2.44 6.21 -0.61
CA VAL A 130 -3.10 5.89 0.66
C VAL A 130 -3.69 7.15 1.29
N ASN A 131 -2.92 8.23 1.38
CA ASN A 131 -3.36 9.52 1.92
C ASN A 131 -4.62 10.02 1.21
N ILE A 132 -4.60 10.08 -0.13
CA ILE A 132 -5.76 10.47 -0.95
C ILE A 132 -6.97 9.55 -0.66
N ARG A 133 -6.76 8.23 -0.59
CA ARG A 133 -7.82 7.25 -0.34
C ARG A 133 -8.43 7.36 1.06
N THR A 134 -7.62 7.73 2.05
CA THR A 134 -8.08 7.98 3.43
C THR A 134 -8.71 9.37 3.61
N GLY A 135 -8.85 10.16 2.54
CA GLY A 135 -9.46 11.49 2.59
C GLY A 135 -8.49 12.64 2.93
N GLY A 136 -7.19 12.38 2.87
CA GLY A 136 -6.16 13.40 3.01
C GLY A 136 -6.23 14.43 1.88
N GLN A 137 -6.35 15.71 2.24
CA GLN A 137 -6.51 16.79 1.26
C GLN A 137 -5.20 17.41 0.77
N ARG A 138 -4.08 17.13 1.46
CA ARG A 138 -2.78 17.74 1.16
C ARG A 138 -1.78 16.66 0.78
N PRO A 139 -0.94 16.90 -0.24
CA PRO A 139 0.18 16.03 -0.50
C PRO A 139 1.04 15.96 0.76
N LEU A 140 1.57 14.78 1.07
CA LEU A 140 2.33 14.54 2.30
C LEU A 140 3.65 15.33 2.36
N GLY A 141 4.00 16.06 1.29
CA GLY A 141 5.25 16.80 1.18
C GLY A 141 6.47 15.89 1.15
N LEU A 142 6.25 14.60 0.89
CA LEU A 142 7.33 13.62 0.79
C LEU A 142 8.19 13.95 -0.43
N PRO A 143 9.51 13.64 -0.37
CA PRO A 143 10.39 13.80 -1.50
C PRO A 143 10.06 12.69 -2.51
N ILE A 144 8.94 12.85 -3.20
CA ILE A 144 8.74 12.16 -4.46
C ILE A 144 9.85 12.74 -5.31
N ALA A 145 10.82 11.91 -5.68
CA ALA A 145 11.78 12.26 -6.70
C ALA A 145 10.93 12.55 -7.93
N HIS A 146 10.51 13.82 -8.07
CA HIS A 146 9.95 14.35 -9.28
C HIS A 146 11.04 14.07 -10.28
N SER A 147 10.82 13.02 -11.06
CA SER A 147 11.70 12.63 -12.11
C SER A 147 11.86 13.86 -12.96
N THR A 148 12.99 14.53 -12.79
CA THR A 148 13.59 15.46 -13.75
C THR A 148 13.96 14.71 -15.05
N ILE A 149 13.46 13.48 -15.23
CA ILE A 149 13.23 12.82 -16.49
C ILE A 149 12.18 13.63 -17.27
N GLY A 150 12.64 14.73 -17.85
CA GLY A 150 12.38 14.94 -19.27
C GLY A 150 10.94 15.17 -19.70
N MET A 151 10.04 15.68 -18.85
CA MET A 151 8.94 16.48 -19.38
C MET A 151 9.45 17.86 -19.85
N LYS A 152 10.39 17.84 -20.80
CA LYS A 152 10.17 18.61 -22.04
C LYS A 152 8.97 17.97 -22.73
N ARG A 153 7.79 18.05 -22.11
CA ARG A 153 6.55 17.88 -22.80
C ARG A 153 6.52 19.12 -23.68
N SER A 154 7.01 18.93 -24.89
CA SER A 154 6.85 19.80 -26.02
C SER A 154 5.48 20.44 -25.88
N MET A 155 5.45 21.70 -25.44
CA MET A 155 4.38 22.60 -25.80
C MET A 155 4.53 22.88 -27.30
N THR A 156 4.44 21.84 -28.12
CA THR A 156 3.82 21.96 -29.42
C THR A 156 2.37 22.27 -29.11
N VAL A 157 2.13 23.57 -28.90
CA VAL A 157 0.95 24.31 -29.29
C VAL A 157 -0.01 23.39 -30.03
N ALA A 158 -0.92 22.78 -29.28
CA ALA A 158 -2.14 22.26 -29.86
C ALA A 158 -2.83 23.51 -30.44
N LYS A 159 -2.70 23.64 -31.76
CA LYS A 159 -3.42 24.60 -32.59
C LYS A 159 -4.87 24.56 -32.11
N ARG A 160 -5.32 25.63 -31.46
CA ARG A 160 -6.68 25.79 -30.92
C ARG A 160 -7.67 25.39 -32.01
N LEU A 161 -8.29 24.22 -31.87
CA LEU A 161 -9.56 23.98 -32.52
C LEU A 161 -10.57 24.93 -31.87
N PRO A 162 -11.39 25.63 -32.66
CA PRO A 162 -12.44 26.49 -32.14
C PRO A 162 -13.36 25.67 -31.23
N PRO A 163 -13.88 26.28 -30.14
CA PRO A 163 -14.80 25.60 -29.25
C PRO A 163 -16.04 25.13 -30.04
N PRO A 164 -16.52 23.89 -29.81
CA PRO A 164 -17.78 23.45 -30.38
C PRO A 164 -18.91 24.38 -29.91
N PRO A 165 -19.92 24.65 -30.77
CA PRO A 165 -21.06 25.47 -30.40
C PRO A 165 -21.79 24.89 -29.19
N PRO A 166 -22.35 25.73 -28.31
CA PRO A 166 -23.07 25.27 -27.13
C PRO A 166 -24.29 24.43 -27.55
N PRO A 167 -24.57 23.32 -26.84
CA PRO A 167 -25.79 22.56 -27.07
C PRO A 167 -27.02 23.44 -26.74
N PRO A 168 -28.13 23.30 -27.49
CA PRO A 168 -29.35 24.04 -27.22
C PRO A 168 -29.87 23.72 -25.82
N ALA A 169 -30.24 24.78 -25.09
CA ALA A 169 -30.82 24.69 -23.75
C ALA A 169 -32.08 23.80 -23.79
N SER A 170 -31.93 22.56 -23.32
CA SER A 170 -33.08 21.69 -23.06
C SER A 170 -33.78 22.22 -21.82
N LEU A 171 -34.96 22.78 -22.08
CA LEU A 171 -35.91 23.29 -21.12
C LEU A 171 -36.26 22.25 -20.06
N LEU A 172 -36.45 22.76 -18.83
CA LEU A 172 -37.18 22.14 -17.74
C LEU A 172 -38.35 21.29 -18.25
N TYR A 173 -38.32 20.00 -17.94
CA TYR A 173 -39.51 19.16 -17.94
C TYR A 173 -39.57 18.43 -16.60
N THR A 174 -40.24 19.08 -15.64
CA THR A 174 -40.90 18.40 -14.53
C THR A 174 -42.09 17.63 -15.12
N ASP A 175 -42.11 16.31 -14.97
CA ASP A 175 -43.35 15.57 -15.11
C ASP A 175 -43.49 14.56 -13.98
N ALA A 176 -44.43 14.91 -13.10
CA ALA A 176 -45.17 13.97 -12.28
C ALA A 176 -46.36 13.44 -13.12
N VAL A 177 -46.97 12.35 -12.63
CA VAL A 177 -48.31 11.79 -12.97
C VAL A 177 -48.28 10.44 -13.73
N SER A 178 -48.50 9.39 -12.93
CA SER A 178 -49.61 8.39 -12.99
C SER A 178 -49.67 7.32 -14.10
N PRO A 179 -50.19 6.11 -13.80
CA PRO A 179 -50.26 4.98 -14.72
C PRO A 179 -51.61 4.93 -15.46
N ALA A 180 -51.61 4.52 -16.72
CA ALA A 180 -52.79 4.02 -17.41
C ALA A 180 -52.41 3.08 -18.57
N GLU A 181 -53.18 2.02 -18.70
CA GLU A 181 -53.19 1.01 -19.75
C GLU A 181 -53.40 1.61 -21.16
N GLY A 182 -52.89 0.93 -22.19
CA GLY A 182 -53.16 1.29 -23.58
C GLY A 182 -52.52 0.34 -24.58
N ILE A 183 -53.32 -0.63 -25.05
CA ILE A 183 -53.01 -1.58 -26.13
C ILE A 183 -52.99 -0.85 -27.48
N PHE A 184 -51.94 -1.00 -28.30
CA PHE A 184 -52.05 -0.88 -29.77
C PHE A 184 -51.01 -1.75 -30.51
N LEU A 185 -51.47 -2.31 -31.62
CA LEU A 185 -50.85 -3.31 -32.51
C LEU A 185 -50.06 -2.65 -33.67
N ALA A 186 -48.99 -3.35 -34.12
CA ALA A 186 -48.60 -3.61 -35.53
C ALA A 186 -47.14 -3.25 -35.94
N ALA A 187 -46.35 -4.30 -36.24
CA ALA A 187 -45.56 -4.56 -37.48
C ALA A 187 -44.25 -5.36 -37.20
N PRO A 188 -43.86 -6.31 -38.06
CA PRO A 188 -43.02 -7.46 -37.68
C PRO A 188 -41.52 -7.20 -37.84
N LYS A 189 -40.74 -7.58 -36.82
CA LYS A 189 -39.27 -7.62 -36.85
C LYS A 189 -38.82 -9.07 -36.60
N PRO A 190 -37.82 -9.60 -37.34
CA PRO A 190 -37.55 -11.03 -37.42
C PRO A 190 -37.17 -11.66 -36.08
N ALA A 191 -37.59 -12.92 -35.94
CA ALA A 191 -37.48 -13.77 -34.77
C ALA A 191 -36.11 -13.70 -34.07
N GLN A 192 -36.07 -12.97 -32.95
CA GLN A 192 -35.16 -13.26 -31.84
C GLN A 192 -36.00 -13.98 -30.79
N SER A 193 -35.55 -15.17 -30.40
CA SER A 193 -36.14 -15.95 -29.32
C SER A 193 -36.32 -15.07 -28.08
N PRO A 194 -37.49 -15.05 -27.43
CA PRO A 194 -37.73 -14.23 -26.25
C PRO A 194 -36.88 -14.76 -25.11
N VAL A 195 -35.77 -14.08 -24.83
CA VAL A 195 -35.06 -14.20 -23.56
C VAL A 195 -35.86 -13.36 -22.57
N ASP A 196 -36.54 -14.06 -21.67
CA ASP A 196 -37.36 -13.53 -20.59
C ASP A 196 -36.60 -12.42 -19.80
N PRO A 197 -36.98 -11.13 -19.91
CA PRO A 197 -36.29 -10.04 -19.20
C PRO A 197 -36.64 -10.00 -17.71
N SER A 198 -37.53 -10.88 -17.23
CA SER A 198 -38.05 -10.90 -15.86
C SER A 198 -37.14 -11.64 -14.85
N ARG A 199 -36.04 -12.25 -15.31
CA ARG A 199 -35.09 -12.99 -14.45
C ARG A 199 -33.64 -12.54 -14.54
N THR A 200 -33.36 -11.37 -15.11
CA THR A 200 -32.07 -10.71 -14.86
C THR A 200 -32.08 -10.12 -13.45
N GLY A 201 -32.01 -10.99 -12.45
CA GLY A 201 -31.79 -10.61 -11.07
C GLY A 201 -30.51 -9.78 -10.95
N ARG A 202 -30.33 -9.10 -9.81
CA ARG A 202 -29.20 -8.21 -9.48
C ARG A 202 -27.82 -8.67 -9.97
N TRP A 203 -27.58 -9.98 -10.06
CA TRP A 203 -26.38 -10.59 -10.62
C TRP A 203 -26.18 -10.38 -12.14
N GLY A 204 -27.25 -10.31 -12.93
CA GLY A 204 -27.21 -9.99 -14.35
C GLY A 204 -26.81 -8.55 -14.60
N GLU A 205 -27.31 -7.62 -13.78
CA GLU A 205 -26.92 -6.20 -13.85
C GLU A 205 -25.45 -6.00 -13.47
N ILE A 206 -24.96 -6.65 -12.40
CA ILE A 206 -23.54 -6.63 -12.02
C ILE A 206 -22.65 -7.17 -13.14
N ARG A 207 -23.06 -8.25 -13.83
CA ARG A 207 -22.32 -8.79 -14.97
C ARG A 207 -22.33 -7.85 -16.17
N ALA A 208 -23.47 -7.22 -16.48
CA ALA A 208 -23.58 -6.28 -17.59
C ALA A 208 -22.74 -5.01 -17.35
N VAL A 209 -22.69 -4.53 -16.11
CA VAL A 209 -21.86 -3.38 -15.72
C VAL A 209 -20.37 -3.73 -15.73
N ASN A 210 -19.97 -4.88 -15.18
CA ASN A 210 -18.58 -5.34 -15.24
C ASN A 210 -18.08 -5.61 -16.67
N ALA A 211 -18.96 -6.08 -17.57
CA ALA A 211 -18.59 -6.30 -18.97
C ALA A 211 -18.37 -4.99 -19.74
N ARG A 212 -19.03 -3.88 -19.35
CA ARG A 212 -18.90 -2.58 -20.01
C ARG A 212 -17.79 -1.70 -19.43
N ASN A 213 -17.55 -1.78 -18.12
CA ASN A 213 -16.66 -0.87 -17.39
C ASN A 213 -15.50 -1.57 -16.68
N GLY A 214 -15.35 -2.90 -16.84
CA GLY A 214 -14.24 -3.63 -16.22
C GLY A 214 -12.90 -3.19 -16.81
N PRO A 215 -11.98 -2.59 -16.04
CA PRO A 215 -10.57 -2.55 -16.44
C PRO A 215 -10.13 -3.98 -16.75
N ARG A 216 -9.29 -4.18 -17.78
CA ARG A 216 -8.75 -5.49 -18.15
C ARG A 216 -8.32 -6.21 -16.87
N SER A 217 -8.98 -7.32 -16.58
CA SER A 217 -8.74 -8.05 -15.34
C SER A 217 -7.26 -8.43 -15.31
N THR A 218 -6.59 -8.14 -14.21
CA THR A 218 -5.18 -8.50 -13.96
C THR A 218 -4.95 -10.00 -14.17
N TRP A 219 -6.00 -10.82 -13.98
CA TRP A 219 -6.01 -12.24 -14.29
C TRP A 219 -5.92 -12.59 -15.78
N ASP A 220 -6.54 -11.80 -16.65
CA ASP A 220 -6.43 -11.98 -18.10
C ASP A 220 -5.06 -11.53 -18.61
N GLU A 221 -4.45 -10.48 -18.02
CA GLU A 221 -3.08 -10.09 -18.35
C GLU A 221 -2.08 -11.19 -17.95
N LEU A 222 -2.26 -11.79 -16.77
CA LEU A 222 -1.42 -12.90 -16.32
C LEU A 222 -1.54 -14.10 -17.26
N ARG A 223 -2.77 -14.47 -17.66
CA ARG A 223 -3.02 -15.59 -18.59
C ARG A 223 -2.44 -15.31 -19.96
N GLN A 224 -2.63 -14.10 -20.48
CA GLN A 224 -2.09 -13.69 -21.78
C GLN A 224 -0.55 -13.66 -21.79
N ASN A 225 0.07 -13.27 -20.69
CA ASN A 225 1.53 -13.31 -20.56
C ASN A 225 2.03 -14.76 -20.51
N GLN A 226 1.32 -15.63 -19.77
CA GLN A 226 1.63 -17.05 -19.69
C GLN A 226 1.49 -17.76 -21.05
N GLU A 227 0.44 -17.41 -21.82
CA GLU A 227 0.23 -17.89 -23.19
C GLU A 227 1.32 -17.38 -24.15
N ARG A 228 1.74 -16.11 -24.04
CA ARG A 228 2.87 -15.57 -24.83
C ARG A 228 4.18 -16.27 -24.54
N SER A 229 4.47 -16.59 -23.27
CA SER A 229 5.67 -17.34 -22.91
C SER A 229 5.64 -18.81 -23.32
N ARG A 230 4.47 -19.36 -23.65
CA ARG A 230 4.32 -20.75 -24.12
C ARG A 230 4.42 -20.91 -25.62
N LEU A 231 4.37 -19.84 -26.40
CA LEU A 231 4.56 -19.95 -27.84
C LEU A 231 6.06 -20.15 -28.13
N PRO A 232 6.50 -21.31 -28.63
CA PRO A 232 7.87 -21.50 -29.07
C PRO A 232 8.16 -20.50 -30.17
N VAL A 233 9.11 -19.59 -29.92
CA VAL A 233 9.62 -18.67 -30.93
C VAL A 233 10.13 -19.53 -32.08
N ALA A 234 9.52 -19.35 -33.26
CA ALA A 234 9.93 -20.06 -34.46
C ALA A 234 11.44 -19.87 -34.67
N PRO A 235 12.19 -20.93 -35.01
CA PRO A 235 13.65 -20.89 -35.08
C PRO A 235 14.08 -19.91 -36.17
N GLN A 236 14.48 -18.70 -35.74
CA GLN A 236 15.21 -17.77 -36.58
C GLN A 236 16.65 -18.26 -36.64
N SER A 237 16.98 -18.80 -37.82
CA SER A 237 18.28 -18.95 -38.44
C SER A 237 19.48 -19.30 -37.54
N ALA A 238 19.95 -20.52 -37.78
CA ALA A 238 21.28 -21.02 -37.43
C ALA A 238 22.36 -19.99 -37.82
N ASP A 239 23.19 -19.60 -36.84
CA ASP A 239 24.63 -19.38 -36.96
C ASP A 239 25.12 -18.66 -35.69
N ASP A 240 25.04 -19.32 -34.52
CA ASP A 240 25.99 -19.02 -33.44
C ASP A 240 26.07 -20.20 -32.45
N ALA A 241 26.95 -21.14 -32.79
CA ALA A 241 27.27 -22.31 -31.98
C ALA A 241 28.19 -21.92 -30.81
N GLY A 242 27.60 -21.31 -29.78
CA GLY A 242 28.24 -21.06 -28.49
C GLY A 242 27.57 -21.85 -27.38
N SER A 243 28.14 -23.00 -27.02
CA SER A 243 27.71 -23.93 -25.97
C SER A 243 27.12 -23.27 -24.72
N ARG A 244 25.79 -23.24 -24.61
CA ARG A 244 25.08 -23.13 -23.32
C ARG A 244 24.32 -24.43 -23.09
N SER A 245 24.87 -25.26 -22.21
CA SER A 245 24.25 -26.51 -21.76
C SER A 245 22.87 -26.22 -21.14
N PRO A 246 21.77 -26.85 -21.59
CA PRO A 246 20.41 -26.64 -21.06
C PRO A 246 20.14 -27.34 -19.73
N THR A 247 21.17 -27.79 -19.00
CA THR A 247 21.02 -28.71 -17.88
C THR A 247 20.78 -28.01 -16.53
N SER A 248 21.07 -26.70 -16.39
CA SER A 248 20.91 -26.01 -15.09
C SER A 248 19.46 -25.88 -14.63
N ASP A 249 18.53 -25.67 -15.57
CA ASP A 249 17.13 -25.36 -15.21
C ASP A 249 16.34 -26.58 -14.71
N MET A 250 16.80 -27.80 -15.02
CA MET A 250 16.18 -29.02 -14.50
C MET A 250 16.62 -29.34 -13.07
N ASP A 251 17.88 -29.05 -12.73
CA ASP A 251 18.41 -29.25 -11.38
C ASP A 251 17.76 -28.28 -10.39
N ASP A 252 17.47 -27.05 -10.81
CA ASP A 252 16.79 -26.05 -9.97
C ASP A 252 15.34 -26.46 -9.62
N ARG A 253 14.59 -27.03 -10.57
CA ARG A 253 13.22 -27.53 -10.30
C ARG A 253 13.21 -28.71 -9.35
N ALA A 254 14.16 -29.64 -9.48
CA ALA A 254 14.25 -30.79 -8.57
C ALA A 254 14.56 -30.34 -7.13
N ALA A 255 15.42 -29.34 -6.97
CA ALA A 255 15.76 -28.76 -5.68
C ALA A 255 14.57 -28.00 -5.04
N GLU A 256 13.78 -27.29 -5.84
CA GLU A 256 12.56 -26.60 -5.35
C GLU A 256 11.47 -27.60 -4.92
N GLN A 257 11.27 -28.68 -5.69
CA GLN A 257 10.30 -29.72 -5.36
C GLN A 257 10.65 -30.40 -4.02
N ALA A 258 11.93 -30.73 -3.80
CA ALA A 258 12.39 -31.35 -2.56
C ALA A 258 12.21 -30.43 -1.33
N LYS A 259 12.37 -29.11 -1.50
CA LYS A 259 12.10 -28.13 -0.43
C LYS A 259 10.62 -28.07 -0.07
N PHE A 260 9.75 -28.14 -1.08
CA PHE A 260 8.29 -28.13 -0.86
C PHE A 260 7.83 -29.38 -0.10
N ASP A 261 8.31 -30.55 -0.50
CA ASP A 261 8.00 -31.82 0.17
C ASP A 261 8.52 -31.83 1.62
N ALA A 262 9.71 -31.29 1.87
CA ALA A 262 10.26 -31.15 3.22
C ALA A 262 9.41 -30.26 4.14
N LEU A 263 8.80 -29.20 3.61
CA LEU A 263 7.88 -28.33 4.35
C LEU A 263 6.57 -29.04 4.72
N LEU A 264 6.00 -29.79 3.78
CA LEU A 264 4.78 -30.59 4.03
C LEU A 264 5.01 -31.70 5.06
N GLU A 265 6.16 -32.38 5.00
CA GLU A 265 6.54 -33.42 5.97
C GLU A 265 6.72 -32.83 7.38
N ALA A 266 7.29 -31.63 7.48
CA ALA A 266 7.45 -30.93 8.75
C ALA A 266 6.09 -30.50 9.36
N GLU A 267 5.11 -30.17 8.52
CA GLU A 267 3.75 -29.87 8.97
C GLU A 267 3.00 -31.12 9.45
N ARG A 268 3.10 -32.23 8.71
CA ARG A 268 2.54 -33.52 9.15
C ARG A 268 3.11 -33.97 10.50
N ARG A 269 4.43 -33.86 10.68
CA ARG A 269 5.08 -34.18 11.98
C ARG A 269 4.65 -33.28 13.13
N LYS A 270 4.24 -32.03 12.86
CA LYS A 270 3.69 -31.14 13.89
C LYS A 270 2.25 -31.54 14.26
N ALA A 271 1.46 -31.99 13.29
CA ALA A 271 0.10 -32.48 13.52
C ALA A 271 0.09 -33.81 14.30
N ASP A 272 1.04 -34.71 14.03
CA ASP A 272 1.14 -36.01 14.67
C ASP A 272 1.76 -35.98 16.07
N LYS A 273 2.21 -34.82 16.57
CA LYS A 273 2.75 -34.71 17.93
C LYS A 273 1.56 -34.60 18.89
N PRO A 274 1.12 -35.67 19.58
CA PRO A 274 -0.01 -35.59 20.49
C PRO A 274 0.31 -34.54 21.54
N SER A 275 -0.60 -33.59 21.72
CA SER A 275 -0.53 -32.62 22.80
C SER A 275 -0.60 -33.41 24.11
N SER A 276 0.56 -33.73 24.66
CA SER A 276 0.69 -34.29 26.00
C SER A 276 0.22 -33.18 26.95
N SER A 277 -1.08 -33.19 27.23
CA SER A 277 -1.73 -32.29 28.16
C SER A 277 -1.15 -32.62 29.55
N PRO A 278 -0.45 -31.69 30.21
CA PRO A 278 0.23 -31.96 31.48
C PRO A 278 -0.70 -31.93 32.70
N TRP A 279 -2.02 -31.98 32.51
CA TRP A 279 -2.99 -31.91 33.60
C TRP A 279 -3.55 -33.30 33.92
N SER A 280 -2.79 -34.07 34.69
CA SER A 280 -3.27 -35.26 35.41
C SER A 280 -2.47 -35.42 36.70
N ARG A 281 -2.81 -34.61 37.71
CA ARG A 281 -2.65 -34.90 39.14
C ARG A 281 -3.47 -33.93 39.97
#